data_AF-A0A975XUU8-F1
#
_entry.id   AF-A0A975XUU8-F1
#
_cell.length_a   1.000
_cell.length_b   1.000
_cell.length_c   1.000
_cell.angle_alpha   90.00
_cell.angle_beta   90.00
_cell.angle_gamma   90.00
#
_symmetry.space_group_name_H-M   'P 1'
#
loop_
_entity.id
_entity.type
_entity.pdbx_description
1 polymer ?
#
loop_
_entity_poly.entity_id
_entity_poly.type
_entity_poly.pdbx_seq_one_letter_code
_entity_poly.pdbx_strand_id
1 'polypeptide(L)'
;METLAPYVSAILERPSPHPIATRETAKEQWPDQGFTVCRETTTYRFHNGVVIRRTVEQDDFPSDLACAECWITYEVLAQGPGTPPIQPAKQVFQNTCREAFWLQYHSA
;
A
#
# COMPACT_ATOMS: atom_id res chain seq x y z
N MET A 1 -2.88 -7.29 19.24
CA MET A 1 -3.18 -6.70 17.92
C MET A 1 -1.85 -6.42 17.25
N GLU A 2 -1.78 -6.61 15.94
CA GLU A 2 -0.57 -6.37 15.15
C GLU A 2 -0.78 -5.12 14.30
N THR A 3 0.27 -4.34 14.06
CA THR A 3 0.15 -3.13 13.26
C THR A 3 0.29 -3.45 11.77
N LEU A 4 -0.37 -2.66 10.91
CA LEU A 4 -0.22 -2.80 9.45
C LEU A 4 1.18 -2.36 8.96
N ALA A 5 1.86 -1.49 9.71
CA ALA A 5 3.09 -0.83 9.27
C ALA A 5 4.25 -1.78 8.88
N PRO A 6 4.55 -2.86 9.62
CA PRO A 6 5.59 -3.82 9.22
C PRO A 6 5.34 -4.46 7.85
N TYR A 7 4.07 -4.74 7.49
CA TYR A 7 3.74 -5.27 6.18
C TYR A 7 3.90 -4.24 5.07
N VAL A 8 3.51 -2.99 5.34
CA VAL A 8 3.73 -1.87 4.42
C VAL A 8 5.23 -1.64 4.19
N SER A 9 6.05 -1.73 5.23
CA SER A 9 7.52 -1.69 5.10
C SER A 9 8.04 -2.77 4.14
N ALA A 10 7.57 -4.00 4.27
CA ALA A 10 7.96 -5.08 3.36
C ALA A 10 7.53 -4.79 1.90
N ILE A 11 6.32 -4.27 1.70
CA ILE A 11 5.77 -3.91 0.39
C ILE A 11 6.62 -2.82 -0.29
N LEU A 12 7.15 -1.87 0.49
CA LEU A 12 8.05 -0.81 0.01
C LEU A 12 9.53 -1.23 0.02
N GLU A 13 9.82 -2.54 0.09
CA GLU A 13 11.18 -3.09 0.05
C GLU A 13 12.10 -2.57 1.17
N ARG A 14 11.51 -2.24 2.32
CA ARG A 14 12.22 -1.86 3.56
C ARG A 14 12.35 -3.07 4.50
N PRO A 15 13.31 -3.05 5.44
CA PRO A 15 13.44 -4.10 6.44
C PRO A 15 12.12 -4.34 7.19
N SER A 16 11.70 -5.60 7.25
CA SER A 16 10.47 -6.04 7.90
C SER A 16 10.59 -7.49 8.37
N PRO A 17 9.96 -7.87 9.49
CA PRO A 17 9.89 -9.24 9.94
C PRO A 17 8.94 -10.13 9.11
N HIS A 18 8.15 -9.56 8.19
CA HIS A 18 7.17 -10.31 7.39
C HIS A 18 7.61 -10.40 5.92
N PRO A 19 8.31 -11.48 5.53
CA PRO A 19 8.72 -11.68 4.14
C PRO A 19 7.51 -11.95 3.24
N ILE A 20 7.55 -11.36 2.04
CA ILE A 20 6.56 -11.55 0.98
C ILE A 20 6.86 -12.88 0.27
N ALA A 21 5.85 -13.75 0.19
CA ALA A 21 5.93 -15.01 -0.53
C ALA A 21 5.65 -14.82 -2.03
N THR A 22 4.57 -14.12 -2.37
CA THR A 22 4.21 -13.81 -3.76
C THR A 22 3.57 -12.43 -3.88
N ARG A 23 3.62 -11.87 -5.10
CA ARG A 23 2.90 -10.66 -5.47
C ARG A 23 2.28 -10.81 -6.87
N GLU A 24 1.05 -10.33 -7.01
CA GLU A 24 0.30 -10.32 -8.26
C GLU A 24 -0.16 -8.89 -8.54
N THR A 25 0.20 -8.34 -9.71
CA THR A 25 -0.08 -6.94 -10.06
C THR A 25 -1.02 -6.87 -11.26
N ALA A 26 -2.05 -6.05 -11.13
CA ALA A 26 -2.93 -5.63 -12.21
C ALA A 26 -2.77 -4.12 -12.44
N LYS A 27 -2.80 -3.71 -13.71
CA LYS A 27 -2.73 -2.30 -14.12
C LYS A 27 -3.91 -1.96 -15.00
N GLU A 28 -4.51 -0.83 -14.74
CA GLU A 28 -5.63 -0.27 -15.49
C GLU A 28 -5.34 1.18 -15.79
N GLN A 29 -5.80 1.65 -16.95
CA GLN A 29 -5.71 3.06 -17.33
C GLN A 29 -7.01 3.46 -18.01
N TRP A 30 -7.48 4.67 -17.72
CA TRP A 30 -8.66 5.23 -18.37
C TRP A 30 -8.54 6.75 -18.44
N PRO A 31 -9.11 7.39 -19.48
CA PRO A 31 -9.23 8.84 -19.50
C PRO A 31 -10.28 9.29 -18.48
N ASP A 32 -9.98 10.32 -17.70
CA ASP A 32 -10.93 11.05 -16.86
C ASP A 32 -10.65 12.55 -16.94
N GLN A 33 -11.68 13.36 -17.20
CA GLN A 33 -11.59 14.83 -17.20
C GLN A 33 -10.44 15.44 -18.04
N GLY A 34 -10.01 14.76 -19.11
CA GLY A 34 -8.92 15.22 -19.97
C GLY A 34 -7.51 14.79 -19.53
N PHE A 35 -7.42 14.00 -18.46
CA PHE A 35 -6.20 13.40 -17.93
C PHE A 35 -6.26 11.87 -18.07
N THR A 36 -5.10 11.22 -18.06
CA THR A 36 -5.00 9.75 -18.02
C THR A 36 -4.85 9.30 -16.58
N VAL A 37 -5.86 8.63 -16.05
CA VAL A 37 -5.77 7.99 -14.73
C VAL A 37 -5.14 6.62 -14.88
N CYS A 38 -4.15 6.33 -14.04
CA CYS A 38 -3.49 5.05 -13.92
C CYS A 38 -3.77 4.45 -12.55
N ARG A 39 -4.25 3.20 -12.52
CA ARG A 39 -4.40 2.41 -11.29
C ARG A 39 -3.53 1.17 -11.34
N GLU A 40 -2.66 1.02 -10.36
CA GLU A 40 -1.92 -0.20 -10.09
C GLU A 40 -2.47 -0.86 -8.83
N THR A 41 -2.93 -2.09 -8.95
CA THR A 41 -3.36 -2.90 -7.81
C THR A 41 -2.46 -4.11 -7.68
N THR A 42 -1.76 -4.23 -6.55
CA THR A 42 -0.90 -5.37 -6.24
C THR A 42 -1.41 -6.10 -5.01
N THR A 43 -1.63 -7.39 -5.13
CA THR A 43 -1.97 -8.29 -4.01
C THR A 43 -0.70 -9.00 -3.54
N TYR A 44 -0.35 -8.81 -2.27
CA TYR A 44 0.81 -9.40 -1.61
C TYR A 44 0.37 -10.52 -0.68
N ARG A 45 0.98 -11.69 -0.84
CA ARG A 45 0.80 -12.82 0.06
C ARG A 45 2.07 -12.99 0.88
N PHE A 46 1.93 -12.99 2.21
CA PHE A 46 3.04 -13.13 3.14
C PHE A 46 3.19 -14.58 3.58
N HIS A 47 4.39 -14.98 3.98
CA HIS A 47 4.66 -16.35 4.45
C HIS A 47 3.86 -16.76 5.69
N ASN A 48 3.44 -15.78 6.51
CA ASN A 48 2.58 -16.03 7.66
C ASN A 48 1.09 -16.17 7.29
N GLY A 49 0.73 -16.17 6.01
CA GLY A 49 -0.64 -16.34 5.51
C GLY A 49 -1.45 -15.05 5.44
N VAL A 50 -0.89 -13.91 5.86
CA VAL A 50 -1.53 -12.60 5.69
C VAL A 50 -1.58 -12.24 4.21
N VAL A 51 -2.68 -11.62 3.79
CA VAL A 51 -2.85 -11.11 2.42
C VAL A 51 -3.20 -9.62 2.49
N ILE A 52 -2.40 -8.79 1.83
CA ILE A 52 -2.63 -7.34 1.75
C ILE A 52 -2.70 -6.92 0.29
N ARG A 53 -3.68 -6.09 -0.02
CA ARG A 53 -3.77 -5.40 -1.31
C ARG A 53 -3.28 -3.98 -1.15
N ARG A 54 -2.40 -3.56 -2.05
CA ARG A 54 -2.03 -2.16 -2.26
C ARG A 54 -2.62 -1.69 -3.57
N THR A 55 -3.32 -0.57 -3.56
CA THR A 55 -3.77 0.12 -4.76
C THR A 55 -3.16 1.50 -4.79
N VAL A 56 -2.55 1.88 -5.90
CA VAL A 56 -2.08 3.24 -6.19
C VAL A 56 -2.84 3.76 -7.39
N GLU A 57 -3.52 4.88 -7.21
CA GLU A 57 -4.21 5.60 -8.28
C GLU A 57 -3.63 7.00 -8.40
N GLN A 58 -3.28 7.39 -9.62
CA GLN A 58 -2.74 8.71 -9.92
C GLN A 58 -3.14 9.10 -11.34
N ASP A 59 -3.37 10.38 -11.58
CA ASP A 59 -3.52 10.93 -12.92
C ASP A 59 -2.18 11.48 -13.43
N ASP A 60 -2.17 11.91 -14.69
CA ASP A 60 -1.04 12.57 -15.34
C ASP A 60 -1.10 14.11 -15.23
N PHE A 61 -1.87 14.65 -14.26
CA PHE A 61 -1.92 16.09 -14.03
C PHE A 61 -0.52 16.61 -13.64
N PRO A 62 -0.02 17.67 -14.31
CA PRO A 62 1.29 18.22 -13.99
C PRO A 62 1.29 18.87 -12.59
N SER A 63 2.24 18.47 -11.75
CA SER A 63 2.39 19.00 -10.39
C SER A 63 3.82 19.43 -10.10
N ASP A 64 3.99 20.68 -9.65
CA ASP A 64 5.27 21.20 -9.15
C ASP A 64 5.52 20.90 -7.67
N LEU A 65 4.59 20.21 -7.00
CA LEU A 65 4.75 19.80 -5.61
C LEU A 65 5.79 18.69 -5.47
N ALA A 66 6.57 18.73 -4.38
CA ALA A 66 7.58 17.70 -4.08
C ALA A 66 6.96 16.28 -3.94
N CYS A 67 5.70 16.21 -3.51
CA CYS A 67 4.90 15.00 -3.51
C CYS A 67 3.62 15.28 -4.31
N ALA A 68 3.60 14.81 -5.56
CA ALA A 68 2.41 14.81 -6.38
C ALA A 68 1.28 14.00 -5.69
N GLU A 69 0.05 14.38 -6.00
CA GLU A 69 -1.12 13.71 -5.46
C GLU A 69 -1.23 12.29 -6.02
N CYS A 70 -1.44 11.32 -5.13
CA CYS A 70 -1.74 9.94 -5.51
C CYS A 70 -2.51 9.24 -4.39
N TRP A 71 -3.53 8.46 -4.74
CA TRP A 71 -4.34 7.72 -3.78
C TRP A 71 -3.72 6.36 -3.56
N ILE A 72 -3.10 6.18 -2.40
CA ILE A 72 -2.49 4.93 -1.97
C ILE A 72 -3.40 4.29 -0.93
N THR A 73 -3.89 3.09 -1.20
CA THR A 73 -4.75 2.33 -0.29
C THR A 73 -4.13 0.99 0.03
N TYR A 74 -4.06 0.66 1.31
CA TYR A 74 -3.72 -0.66 1.82
C TYR A 74 -4.94 -1.30 2.46
N GLU A 75 -5.20 -2.57 2.13
CA GLU A 75 -6.33 -3.34 2.66
C GLU A 75 -5.88 -4.73 3.06
N VAL A 76 -6.21 -5.15 4.28
CA VAL A 76 -5.98 -6.52 4.75
C VAL A 76 -7.12 -7.40 4.26
N LEU A 77 -6.82 -8.30 3.32
CA LEU A 77 -7.79 -9.19 2.70
C LEU A 77 -7.97 -10.50 3.48
N ALA A 78 -6.91 -10.97 4.12
CA ALA A 78 -6.93 -12.19 4.93
C ALA A 78 -5.94 -12.10 6.09
N GLN A 79 -6.34 -12.67 7.23
CA GLN A 79 -5.46 -12.88 8.38
C GLN A 79 -4.73 -14.22 8.23
N GLY A 80 -3.49 -14.29 8.71
CA GLY A 80 -2.76 -15.54 8.82
C GLY A 80 -3.33 -16.44 9.92
N PRO A 81 -3.14 -17.77 9.84
CA PRO A 81 -3.44 -18.66 10.97
C PRO A 81 -2.57 -18.29 12.17
N GLY A 82 -3.19 -18.04 13.33
CA GLY A 82 -2.48 -17.72 14.57
C GLY A 82 -1.88 -16.31 14.62
N THR A 83 -2.05 -15.46 13.60
CA THR A 83 -1.67 -14.05 13.67
C THR A 83 -2.74 -13.23 14.39
N PRO A 84 -2.39 -12.33 15.33
CA PRO A 84 -3.32 -11.37 15.89
C PRO A 84 -3.96 -10.51 14.78
N PRO A 85 -5.19 -9.97 14.99
CA PRO A 85 -5.81 -9.08 14.02
C PRO A 85 -4.92 -7.88 13.70
N ILE A 86 -4.66 -7.68 12.40
CA ILE A 86 -3.90 -6.54 11.88
C ILE A 86 -4.78 -5.28 11.89
N GLN A 87 -4.25 -4.20 12.45
CA GLN A 87 -4.93 -2.92 12.56
C GLN A 87 -4.02 -1.74 12.15
N PRO A 88 -4.56 -0.72 11.47
CA PRO A 88 -5.91 -0.71 10.89
C PRO A 88 -6.04 -1.74 9.75
N ALA A 89 -7.25 -2.28 9.54
CA ALA A 89 -7.51 -3.21 8.43
C ALA A 89 -7.49 -2.52 7.06
N LYS A 90 -7.64 -1.19 7.04
CA LYS A 90 -7.53 -0.35 5.85
C LYS A 90 -6.83 0.96 6.20
N GLN A 91 -5.86 1.35 5.37
CA GLN A 91 -5.14 2.62 5.52
C GLN A 91 -5.05 3.33 4.17
N VAL A 92 -5.33 4.63 4.14
CA VAL A 92 -5.34 5.44 2.91
C VAL A 92 -4.42 6.65 3.06
N PHE A 93 -3.70 6.98 2.00
CA PHE A 93 -2.87 8.16 1.85
C PHE A 93 -3.17 8.87 0.53
N GLN A 94 -3.00 10.19 0.51
CA GLN A 94 -3.21 11.04 -0.69
C GLN A 94 -1.90 11.44 -1.37
N ASN A 95 -0.77 10.98 -0.82
CA ASN A 95 0.53 11.09 -1.44
C ASN A 95 1.54 10.17 -0.73
N THR A 96 2.68 9.95 -1.37
CA THR A 96 3.81 9.17 -0.85
C THR A 96 4.46 9.78 0.40
N CYS A 97 4.46 11.12 0.54
CA CYS A 97 4.99 11.80 1.73
C CYS A 97 4.25 11.39 3.01
N ARG A 98 2.90 11.34 2.96
CA ARG A 98 2.07 10.93 4.10
C ARG A 98 2.24 9.45 4.44
N GLU A 99 2.38 8.60 3.42
CA GLU A 99 2.70 7.17 3.59
C GLU A 99 4.07 7.00 4.30
N ALA A 100 5.09 7.72 3.83
CA ALA A 100 6.43 7.65 4.40
C ALA A 100 6.47 8.17 5.85
N PHE A 101 5.81 9.29 6.14
CA PHE A 101 5.70 9.82 7.49
C PHE A 101 4.98 8.85 8.44
N TRP A 102 3.88 8.24 7.99
CA TRP A 102 3.15 7.25 8.78
C TRP A 102 4.01 6.03 9.11
N LEU A 103 4.78 5.53 8.14
CA LEU A 103 5.75 4.46 8.39
C LEU A 103 6.81 4.87 9.41
N GLN A 104 7.33 6.09 9.32
CA GLN A 104 8.32 6.60 10.27
C GLN A 104 7.74 6.66 11.68
N TYR A 105 6.51 7.14 11.83
CA TYR A 105 5.79 7.19 13.11
C TYR A 105 5.64 5.79 13.75
N HIS A 106 5.43 4.75 12.95
CA HIS A 106 5.31 3.37 13.43
C HIS A 106 6.64 2.59 13.52
N SER A 107 7.76 3.22 13.15
CA SER A 107 9.11 2.63 13.27
C SER A 107 9.87 3.07 14.53
N ALA A 108 9.29 4.02 15.29
CA ALA A 108 9.87 4.60 16.50
C ALA A 108 9.55 3.81 17.77
#